data_AF-A0A2H9N843-F1
#
_entry.id   AF-A0A2H9N843-F1
#
_cell.length_a   1.000
_cell.length_b   1.000
_cell.length_c   1.000
_cell.angle_alpha   90.00
_cell.angle_beta   90.00
_cell.angle_gamma   90.00
#
_symmetry.space_group_name_H-M   'P 1'
#
loop_
_entity.id
_entity.type
_entity.pdbx_description
1 polymer ?
#
loop_
_entity_poly.entity_id
_entity_poly.type
_entity_poly.pdbx_seq_one_letter_code
_entity_poly.pdbx_strand_id
1 'polypeptide(L)'
;MEIDYQKIGLKVGLEIHQQLDTSAKLFCNCKPELFKEEPEITFLRRLRPTQSELGQIDPAAYFEFQKGVKILYEANRATSCLV
;
A
#
# COMPACT_ATOMS: atom_id res chain seq x y z
N MET A 1 40.51 7.12 -14.76
CA MET A 1 40.33 5.66 -14.71
C MET A 1 38.88 5.38 -15.05
N GLU A 2 38.63 4.67 -16.14
CA GLU A 2 37.31 4.07 -16.38
C GLU A 2 37.14 2.85 -15.47
N ILE A 3 35.95 2.70 -14.90
CA ILE A 3 35.59 1.52 -14.12
C ILE A 3 35.04 0.49 -15.10
N ASP A 4 35.65 -0.69 -15.10
CA ASP A 4 35.12 -1.85 -15.83
C ASP A 4 33.96 -2.46 -15.02
N TYR A 5 32.73 -2.08 -15.39
CA TYR A 5 31.51 -2.54 -14.74
C TYR A 5 31.26 -4.06 -14.90
N GLN A 6 31.77 -4.66 -15.98
CA GLN A 6 31.69 -6.12 -16.19
C GLN A 6 32.59 -6.86 -15.21
N LYS A 7 33.84 -6.38 -15.04
CA LYS A 7 34.81 -6.99 -14.11
C LYS A 7 34.36 -6.95 -12.66
N ILE A 8 33.66 -5.90 -12.23
CA ILE A 8 33.11 -5.81 -10.87
C ILE A 8 31.75 -6.51 -10.71
N GLY A 9 31.21 -7.09 -11.79
CA GLY A 9 29.94 -7.82 -11.74
C GLY A 9 28.74 -6.94 -11.39
N LEU A 10 28.72 -5.69 -11.87
CA LEU A 10 27.63 -4.76 -11.57
C LEU A 10 26.28 -5.32 -12.03
N LYS A 11 25.29 -5.31 -11.13
CA LYS A 11 23.89 -5.63 -11.40
C LYS A 11 23.03 -4.45 -10.98
N VAL A 12 22.12 -4.02 -11.86
CA VAL A 12 21.23 -2.87 -11.62
C VAL A 12 19.80 -3.29 -11.88
N GLY A 13 18.88 -2.83 -11.04
CA GLY A 13 17.43 -2.94 -11.24
C GLY A 13 16.80 -1.56 -11.30
N LEU A 14 15.73 -1.43 -12.09
CA LEU A 14 14.91 -0.23 -12.16
C LEU A 14 13.46 -0.60 -11.86
N GLU A 15 12.82 0.15 -10.98
CA GLU A 15 11.41 0.00 -10.63
C GLU A 15 10.69 1.32 -10.89
N ILE A 16 9.54 1.26 -11.58
CA ILE A 16 8.78 2.44 -11.99
C ILE A 16 7.31 2.23 -11.60
N HIS A 17 6.75 3.19 -10.86
CA HIS A 17 5.33 3.24 -10.51
C HIS A 17 4.70 4.44 -11.21
N GLN A 18 3.52 4.26 -11.81
CA GLN A 18 2.78 5.32 -12.49
C GLN A 18 1.28 5.18 -12.18
N GLN A 19 0.63 6.29 -11.85
CA GLN A 19 -0.82 6.33 -11.70
C GLN A 19 -1.49 6.49 -13.07
N LEU A 20 -2.61 5.80 -13.28
CA LEU A 20 -3.38 5.90 -14.51
C LEU A 20 -4.48 6.95 -14.36
N ASP A 21 -4.67 7.77 -15.37
CA ASP A 21 -5.77 8.73 -15.47
C ASP A 21 -7.03 8.03 -16.02
N THR A 22 -7.64 7.20 -15.18
CA THR A 22 -8.86 6.45 -15.50
C THR A 22 -10.10 7.16 -14.97
N SER A 23 -11.27 6.87 -15.55
CA SER A 23 -12.55 7.43 -15.07
C SER A 23 -12.99 6.88 -13.70
N ALA A 24 -12.42 5.75 -13.28
CA ALA A 24 -12.73 5.07 -12.03
C ALA A 24 -11.49 4.35 -11.44
N LYS A 25 -11.51 4.06 -10.14
CA LYS A 25 -10.49 3.26 -9.44
C LYS A 25 -10.45 1.83 -9.98
N LEU A 26 -9.33 1.14 -9.77
CA LEU A 26 -9.08 -0.18 -10.37
C LEU A 26 -10.13 -1.26 -10.02
N PHE A 27 -10.68 -1.23 -8.81
CA PHE A 27 -11.62 -2.25 -8.31
C PHE A 27 -12.99 -1.70 -7.88
N CYS A 28 -13.30 -0.43 -8.20
CA CYS A 28 -14.61 0.15 -7.92
C CYS A 28 -14.92 1.35 -8.83
N ASN A 29 -16.18 1.76 -8.90
CA ASN A 29 -16.63 2.86 -9.78
C ASN A 29 -16.36 4.26 -9.21
N CYS A 30 -15.65 4.39 -8.09
CA CYS A 30 -15.32 5.69 -7.53
C CYS A 30 -14.31 6.43 -8.40
N LYS A 31 -14.43 7.76 -8.49
CA LYS A 31 -13.44 8.60 -9.16
C LYS A 31 -12.07 8.50 -8.44
N PRO A 32 -10.94 8.41 -9.17
CA PRO A 32 -9.60 8.39 -8.59
C PRO A 32 -9.12 9.80 -8.22
N GLU A 33 -9.96 10.57 -7.53
CA GLU A 33 -9.66 11.93 -7.08
C GLU A 33 -9.27 11.91 -5.60
N LEU A 34 -8.32 12.76 -5.22
CA LEU A 34 -7.93 12.97 -3.82
C LEU A 34 -8.81 14.06 -3.20
N PHE A 35 -9.24 13.87 -1.96
CA PHE A 35 -9.85 14.93 -1.15
C PHE A 35 -8.90 15.35 -0.03
N LYS A 36 -8.99 16.62 0.38
CA LYS A 36 -8.20 17.21 1.48
C LYS A 36 -9.07 17.94 2.52
N GLU A 37 -10.38 17.84 2.35
CA GLU A 37 -11.39 18.43 3.24
C GLU A 37 -11.61 17.54 4.46
N GLU A 38 -12.38 18.04 5.43
CA GLU A 38 -12.78 17.24 6.60
C GLU A 38 -13.50 15.96 6.18
N PRO A 39 -13.15 14.80 6.76
CA PRO A 39 -13.78 13.54 6.42
C PRO A 39 -15.24 13.50 6.88
N GLU A 40 -16.14 13.07 5.99
CA GLU A 40 -17.53 12.81 6.36
C GLU A 40 -17.66 11.56 7.24
N ILE A 41 -16.74 10.61 7.07
CA ILE A 41 -16.75 9.30 7.73
C ILE A 41 -15.34 9.01 8.21
N THR A 42 -15.22 8.60 9.47
CA THR A 42 -13.98 8.06 10.03
C THR A 42 -14.22 6.72 10.69
N PHE A 43 -13.25 5.81 10.59
CA PHE A 43 -13.32 4.53 11.29
C PHE A 43 -11.93 3.97 11.59
N LEU A 44 -11.83 3.25 12.71
CA LEU A 44 -10.60 2.61 13.14
C LEU A 44 -10.54 1.15 12.67
N ARG A 45 -9.35 0.71 12.30
CA ARG A 45 -9.03 -0.71 12.08
C ARG A 45 -7.69 -1.08 12.69
N ARG A 46 -7.49 -2.37 12.88
CA ARG A 46 -6.20 -2.98 13.24
C ARG A 46 -5.95 -4.14 12.30
N LEU A 47 -4.82 -4.12 11.62
CA LEU A 47 -4.38 -5.23 10.79
C LEU A 47 -3.88 -6.37 11.69
N ARG A 48 -4.06 -7.61 11.22
CA ARG A 48 -3.60 -8.82 11.92
C ARG A 48 -2.79 -9.66 10.93
N PRO A 49 -1.70 -10.31 11.39
CA PRO A 49 -0.97 -11.24 10.55
C PRO A 49 -1.83 -12.48 10.29
N THR A 50 -1.57 -13.13 9.16
CA THR A 50 -2.21 -14.38 8.77
C THR A 50 -1.17 -15.49 8.74
N GLN A 51 -1.61 -16.72 8.99
CA GLN A 51 -0.77 -17.91 8.87
C GLN A 51 -0.65 -18.32 7.39
N SER A 52 0.53 -18.78 6.99
CA SER A 52 0.72 -19.48 5.73
C SER A 52 0.07 -20.85 5.76
N GLU A 53 0.08 -21.54 4.62
CA GLU A 53 -0.41 -22.92 4.51
C GLU A 53 0.26 -23.89 5.50
N LEU A 54 1.50 -23.60 5.91
CA LEU A 54 2.27 -24.38 6.89
C LEU A 54 2.12 -23.86 8.33
N GLY A 55 1.19 -22.94 8.58
CA GLY A 55 0.96 -22.35 9.90
C GLY A 55 1.98 -21.29 10.31
N GLN A 56 2.90 -20.90 9.43
CA GLN A 56 3.95 -19.91 9.73
C GLN A 56 3.43 -18.49 9.58
N ILE A 57 4.00 -17.55 10.34
CA ILE A 57 3.66 -16.13 10.23
C ILE A 57 4.87 -15.37 9.68
N ASP A 58 4.63 -14.45 8.75
CA ASP A 58 5.65 -13.54 8.26
C ASP A 58 6.24 -12.71 9.42
N PRO A 59 7.58 -12.75 9.63
CA PRO A 59 8.21 -12.04 10.74
C PRO A 59 8.01 -10.51 10.71
N ALA A 60 7.98 -9.89 9.53
CA ALA A 60 7.80 -8.44 9.39
C ALA A 60 6.36 -8.04 9.72
N ALA A 61 5.37 -8.81 9.23
CA ALA A 61 3.96 -8.58 9.57
C ALA A 61 3.69 -8.80 11.07
N TYR A 62 4.33 -9.79 11.68
CA TYR A 62 4.24 -10.02 13.12
C TYR A 62 4.87 -8.89 13.94
N PHE A 63 6.05 -8.41 13.53
CA PHE A 63 6.72 -7.27 14.15
C PHE A 63 5.83 -6.01 14.13
N GLU A 64 5.22 -5.69 12.99
CA GLU A 64 4.30 -4.56 12.88
C GLU A 64 3.06 -4.74 13.77
N PHE A 65 2.50 -5.95 13.81
CA PHE A 65 1.35 -6.25 14.67
C PHE A 65 1.63 -6.07 16.17
N GLN A 66 2.85 -6.40 16.62
CA GLN A 66 3.29 -6.25 18.00
C GLN A 66 3.36 -4.79 18.47
N LYS A 67 3.56 -3.83 17.55
CA LYS A 67 3.49 -2.39 17.87
C LYS A 67 2.09 -1.95 18.32
N GLY A 68 1.06 -2.75 18.04
CA GLY A 68 -0.31 -2.48 18.49
C GLY A 68 -0.98 -1.29 17.81
N VAL A 69 -0.48 -0.86 16.65
CA VAL A 69 -0.97 0.30 15.91
C VAL A 69 -2.43 0.10 15.47
N LYS A 70 -3.23 1.17 15.61
CA LYS A 70 -4.55 1.31 15.00
C LYS A 70 -4.46 2.33 13.88
N ILE A 71 -5.15 2.06 12.78
CA ILE A 71 -5.20 2.92 11.60
C ILE A 71 -6.56 3.62 11.61
N LEU A 72 -6.53 4.96 11.57
CA LEU A 72 -7.71 5.78 11.32
C LEU A 72 -7.84 5.95 9.81
N TYR A 73 -8.96 5.50 9.27
CA TYR A 73 -9.34 5.72 7.89
C TYR A 73 -10.31 6.89 7.80
N GLU A 74 -10.08 7.74 6.81
CA GLU A 74 -10.86 8.92 6.50
C GLU A 74 -11.51 8.74 5.12
N ALA A 75 -12.79 9.05 5.01
CA ALA A 75 -13.54 8.87 3.78
C ALA A 75 -14.61 9.97 3.59
N ASN A 76 -14.94 10.23 2.34
CA ASN A 76 -16.08 11.04 1.92
C ASN A 76 -17.00 10.22 0.99
N ARG A 77 -18.23 10.67 0.79
CA ARG A 77 -19.19 9.93 -0.06
C ARG A 77 -18.95 10.14 -1.56
N ALA A 78 -18.17 11.16 -1.93
CA ALA A 78 -17.89 11.50 -3.32
C ALA A 78 -16.87 10.55 -3.99
N THR A 79 -15.86 10.10 -3.24
CA THR A 79 -14.70 9.36 -3.78
C THR A 79 -14.49 8.00 -3.12
N SER A 80 -15.31 7.61 -2.13
CA SER A 80 -15.20 6.33 -1.44
C SER A 80 -16.49 5.52 -1.50
N CYS A 81 -16.35 4.19 -1.49
CA CYS A 81 -17.43 3.22 -1.38
C CYS A 81 -17.08 2.17 -0.32
N LEU A 82 -17.77 1.02 -0.32
CA LEU A 82 -17.52 -0.06 0.64
C LEU A 82 -16.36 -0.99 0.26
N VAL A 83 -15.91 -0.94 -1.00
CA VAL A 83 -14.64 -1.54 -1.46
C VAL A 83 -13.50 -0.62 -1.05
#